data_AF-A0A6B2CVP9-F1
#
_entry.id   AF-A0A6B2CVP9-F1
#
_cell.length_a   1.000
_cell.length_b   1.000
_cell.length_c   1.000
_cell.angle_alpha   90.00
_cell.angle_beta   90.00
_cell.angle_gamma   90.00
#
_symmetry.space_group_name_H-M   'P 1'
#
loop_
_entity.id
_entity.type
_entity.pdbx_description
1 polymer ?
#
loop_
_entity_poly.entity_id
_entity_poly.type
_entity_poly.pdbx_seq_one_letter_code
_entity_poly.pdbx_strand_id
1 'polypeptide(L)' 'MKLVRKEFPDVGELVIGTVKKIAEHGAYVYLDEYDLEAFAPTQEIIQSWFHTIRDYVKEGNKTVF' A
#
# COMPACT_ATOMS: atom_id res chain seq x y z
N MET A 1 5.65 -4.27 -16.18
CA MET A 1 6.12 -3.18 -17.07
C MET A 1 6.28 -1.97 -16.17
N LYS A 2 7.52 -1.59 -15.84
CA LYS A 2 7.79 -0.51 -14.89
C LYS A 2 7.33 0.82 -15.50
N LEU A 3 6.37 1.48 -14.86
CA LEU A 3 5.82 2.74 -15.37
C LEU A 3 6.74 3.92 -15.04
N VAL A 4 7.56 3.79 -13.99
CA VAL A 4 8.46 4.85 -13.51
C VAL A 4 9.92 4.46 -13.75
N ARG A 5 10.74 5.41 -14.19
CA ARG A 5 12.20 5.21 -14.35
C ARG A 5 12.94 5.15 -13.00
N LYS A 6 12.29 5.58 -11.92
CA LYS A 6 12.86 5.57 -10.57
C LYS A 6 12.82 4.17 -9.98
N GLU A 7 13.81 3.85 -9.15
CA GLU A 7 13.87 2.56 -8.46
C GLU A 7 12.93 2.52 -7.26
N PHE A 8 12.80 3.63 -6.55
CA PHE A 8 11.95 3.78 -5.38
C PHE A 8 11.12 5.07 -5.49
N PRO A 9 9.94 5.12 -4.86
CA PRO A 9 9.20 6.37 -4.69
C PRO A 9 9.95 7.32 -3.76
N ASP A 10 9.70 8.62 -3.90
CA ASP A 10 10.19 9.64 -2.97
C ASP A 10 9.35 9.66 -1.68
N VAL A 11 9.94 10.17 -0.59
CA VAL A 11 9.22 10.32 0.68
C VAL A 11 8.06 11.30 0.50
N GLY A 12 6.85 10.85 0.82
CA GLY A 12 5.61 11.63 0.66
C GLY A 12 5.02 11.60 -0.75
N GLU A 13 5.58 10.81 -1.66
CA GLU A 13 4.98 10.56 -2.97
C GLU A 13 3.81 9.57 -2.83
N LEU A 14 2.68 9.90 -3.45
CA LEU A 14 1.52 9.02 -3.50
C LEU A 14 1.76 7.90 -4.51
N VAL A 15 1.48 6.66 -4.11
CA VAL A 15 1.74 5.49 -4.94
C VAL A 15 0.51 4.61 -5.07
N ILE A 16 0.36 3.97 -6.23
CA ILE A 16 -0.73 3.00 -6.43
C ILE A 16 -0.20 1.60 -6.20
N GLY A 17 -0.84 0.89 -5.28
CA GLY A 17 -0.43 -0.44 -4.89
C GLY A 17 -1.58 -1.43 -4.77
N THR A 18 -1.29 -2.69 -5.05
CA THR A 18 -2.21 -3.81 -4.90
C THR A 18 -1.92 -4.56 -3.61
N VAL A 19 -2.91 -4.67 -2.72
CA VAL A 19 -2.77 -5.35 -1.43
C VAL A 19 -2.57 -6.85 -1.64
N LYS A 20 -1.42 -7.37 -1.26
CA LYS A 20 -1.07 -8.79 -1.37
C LYS A 20 -1.52 -9.59 -0.15
N LYS A 21 -1.29 -9.04 1.03
CA LYS A 21 -1.54 -9.73 2.30
C LYS A 21 -1.79 -8.73 3.41
N ILE A 22 -2.78 -8.99 4.25
CA ILE A 22 -3.04 -8.18 5.44
C ILE A 22 -2.37 -8.86 6.65
N ALA A 23 -1.47 -8.13 7.30
CA ALA A 23 -0.81 -8.53 8.54
C ALA A 23 -1.49 -7.89 9.76
N GLU A 24 -1.05 -8.26 10.96
CA GLU A 24 -1.62 -7.72 12.21
C GLU A 24 -1.31 -6.22 12.41
N HIS A 25 -0.14 -5.77 11.94
CA HIS A 25 0.34 -4.39 12.11
C HIS A 25 0.33 -3.55 10.81
N GLY A 26 -0.24 -4.07 9.73
CA GLY A 26 -0.22 -3.38 8.43
C GLY A 26 -0.65 -4.27 7.27
N ALA A 27 -0.32 -3.83 6.06
CA ALA A 27 -0.57 -4.58 4.84
C ALA A 27 0.69 -4.62 3.97
N TYR A 28 0.94 -5.78 3.36
CA TYR A 28 1.89 -5.91 2.27
C TYR A 28 1.20 -5.51 0.97
N VAL A 29 1.84 -4.62 0.24
CA VAL A 29 1.31 -3.97 -0.96
C VAL A 29 2.33 -4.10 -2.08
N TYR A 30 1.88 -4.49 -3.27
CA TYR A 30 2.69 -4.52 -4.47
C TYR A 30 2.52 -3.23 -5.25
N LEU A 31 3.58 -2.44 -5.39
CA LEU A 31 3.61 -1.22 -6.18
C LEU A 31 3.81 -1.58 -7.65
N ASP A 32 2.71 -1.68 -8.41
CA ASP A 32 2.74 -2.06 -9.84
C ASP A 32 3.60 -1.11 -10.68
N GLU A 33 3.68 0.17 -10.28
CA GLU A 33 4.44 1.22 -10.98
C GLU A 33 5.95 1.04 -10.85
N TYR A 34 6.38 0.50 -9.70
CA TYR A 34 7.77 0.33 -9.30
C TYR A 34 8.27 -1.11 -9.37
N ASP A 35 7.36 -2.07 -9.53
CA ASP A 35 7.61 -3.52 -9.47
C ASP A 35 8.25 -3.92 -8.12
N LEU A 36 7.73 -3.36 -7.02
CA LEU A 36 8.26 -3.50 -5.66
C LEU A 36 7.19 -3.95 -4.67
N GLU A 37 7.62 -4.70 -3.64
CA GLU A 37 6.81 -4.97 -2.46
C GLU A 37 7.09 -3.92 -1.37
N ALA A 38 6.03 -3.28 -0.89
CA ALA A 38 6.04 -2.30 0.17
C ALA A 38 5.22 -2.80 1.37
N PHE A 39 5.58 -2.34 2.56
CA PHE A 39 4.80 -2.56 3.77
C PHE A 39 4.15 -1.24 4.19
N ALA A 40 2.83 -1.22 4.24
CA ALA A 40 2.05 -0.07 4.64
C ALA A 40 1.56 -0.29 6.08
N PRO A 41 2.07 0.48 7.06
CA PRO A 41 1.65 0.38 8.46
C PRO A 41 0.19 0.77 8.62
N THR A 42 -0.50 0.11 9.55
CA THR A 42 -1.91 0.44 9.84
C THR A 42 -2.11 1.92 10.22
N GLN A 43 -1.13 2.53 10.90
CA GLN A 43 -1.20 3.94 11.32
C GLN A 43 -1.14 4.94 10.16
N GLU A 44 -0.47 4.59 9.06
CA GLU A 44 -0.37 5.44 7.87
C GLU A 44 -1.61 5.32 6.98
N ILE A 45 -2.32 4.19 7.07
CA ILE A 45 -3.49 3.89 6.24
C ILE A 45 -4.78 4.45 6.86
N ILE A 46 -4.91 4.36 8.19
CA ILE A 46 -6.17 4.69 8.86
C ILE A 46 -6.18 6.16 9.31
N GLN A 47 -6.95 6.98 8.60
CA GLN A 47 -7.32 8.32 9.08
C GLN A 47 -8.55 8.21 10.02
N SER A 48 -8.28 7.93 11.29
CA SER A 48 -9.13 8.11 12.50
C SER A 48 -10.55 7.53 12.60
N TRP A 49 -11.22 6.99 11.56
CA TRP A 49 -12.57 6.40 11.70
C TRP A 49 -12.55 4.86 11.75
N PHE A 50 -11.65 4.17 11.05
CA PHE A 50 -11.75 2.71 10.93
C PHE A 50 -11.22 1.98 12.17
N HIS A 51 -11.97 0.97 12.64
CA HIS A 51 -11.54 0.13 13.76
C HIS A 51 -10.41 -0.83 13.38
N THR A 52 -10.36 -1.30 12.13
CA THR A 52 -9.34 -2.24 11.64
C THR A 52 -8.99 -1.97 10.18
N ILE A 53 -7.73 -2.20 9.80
CA ILE A 53 -7.25 -2.13 8.40
C ILE A 53 -8.03 -3.03 7.43
N ARG A 54 -8.57 -4.16 7.92
CA ARG A 54 -9.38 -5.11 7.13
C ARG A 54 -10.71 -4.53 6.65
N ASP A 55 -11.23 -3.51 7.33
CA ASP A 55 -12.42 -2.77 6.88
C ASP A 55 -12.08 -1.79 5.74
N TYR A 56 -10.84 -1.29 5.71
CA TYR A 56 -10.38 -0.32 4.73
C TYR A 56 -9.85 -0.98 3.45
N VAL A 57 -9.05 -2.03 3.58
CA VAL A 57 -8.43 -2.76 2.45
C VAL A 57 -8.73 -4.25 2.49
N LYS A 58 -8.83 -4.84 1.30
CA LYS A 58 -8.99 -6.29 1.10
C LYS A 58 -7.85 -6.81 0.24
N GLU A 59 -7.50 -8.08 0.42
CA GLU A 59 -6.50 -8.75 -0.44
C GLU A 59 -6.96 -8.69 -1.91
N GLY A 60 -6.07 -8.30 -2.80
CA GLY A 60 -6.35 -8.07 -4.21
C GLY A 60 -6.90 -6.68 -4.55
N ASN A 61 -7.26 -5.83 -3.57
CA ASN A 61 -7.67 -4.46 -3.87
C ASN A 61 -6.47 -3.63 -4.30
N LYS A 62 -6.68 -2.82 -5.34
CA LYS A 62 -5.79 -1.75 -5.75
C LYS A 62 -6.26 -0.43 -5.13
N THR A 63 -5.40 0.24 -4.38
CA THR A 63 -5.69 1.54 -3.76
C THR A 63 -4.48 2.46 -3.85
N VAL A 64 -4.71 3.74 -3.62
CA VAL A 64 -3.66 4.74 -3.45
C VAL A 64 -3.20 4.72 -1.99
N PHE A 65 -1.89 4.74 -1.78
CA PHE A 65 -1.24 4.85 -0.47
C PHE A 65 -0.39 6.13 -0.42
#